data_AF-A0A7Y9PEN6-F1
#
_entry.id   AF-A0A7Y9PEN6-F1
#
_cell.length_a   1.000
_cell.length_b   1.000
_cell.length_c   1.000
_cell.angle_alpha   90.00
_cell.angle_beta   90.00
_cell.angle_gamma   90.00
#
_symmetry.space_group_name_H-M   'P 1'
#
loop_
_entity.id
_entity.type
_entity.pdbx_description
1 polymer ?
#
loop_
_entity_poly.entity_id
_entity_poly.type
_entity_poly.pdbx_seq_one_letter_code
_entity_poly.pdbx_strand_id
1 'polypeptide(L)'
;MIRAIHADLIAGYGGSHGLRDLGLLESALARPEQLAHYEPDAGVERLAAVLGWGLLKNHAFLDGNKRVALAAVVTFLKLNGYALTCSEVEETAMVLRAAASEIDEAAWTDWVIRSVKSID
;
A
#
# COMPACT_ATOMS: atom_id res chain seq x y z
N MET A 1 -9.10 5.88 8.43
CA MET A 1 -8.44 6.36 7.19
C MET A 1 -8.60 5.36 6.03
N ILE A 2 -8.00 4.17 6.05
CA ILE A 2 -8.01 3.25 4.88
C ILE A 2 -9.41 2.86 4.39
N ARG A 3 -10.37 2.63 5.28
CA ARG A 3 -11.77 2.36 4.87
C ARG A 3 -12.43 3.53 4.13
N ALA A 4 -12.05 4.77 4.44
CA ALA A 4 -12.56 5.95 3.74
C ALA A 4 -11.95 6.05 2.34
N ILE A 5 -10.62 5.85 2.23
CA ILE A 5 -9.92 5.75 0.94
C ILE A 5 -10.56 4.66 0.07
N HIS A 6 -10.87 3.49 0.63
CA HIS A 6 -11.59 2.43 -0.07
C HIS A 6 -12.96 2.89 -0.59
N ALA A 7 -13.77 3.50 0.28
CA ALA A 7 -15.10 3.98 -0.07
C ALA A 7 -15.04 5.01 -1.22
N ASP A 8 -14.12 5.97 -1.16
CA ASP A 8 -13.92 6.98 -2.20
C ASP A 8 -13.50 6.34 -3.54
N LEU A 9 -12.58 5.37 -3.50
CA LEU A 9 -12.14 4.64 -4.69
C LEU A 9 -13.26 3.80 -5.32
N ILE A 10 -14.10 3.15 -4.51
CA ILE A 10 -15.25 2.41 -5.01
C ILE A 10 -16.30 3.36 -5.60
N ALA A 11 -16.57 4.49 -4.96
CA ALA A 11 -17.50 5.49 -5.47
C ALA A 11 -17.04 6.09 -6.81
N GLY A 12 -15.74 6.36 -6.97
CA GLY A 12 -15.20 6.97 -8.18
C GLY A 12 -14.97 6.01 -9.36
N TYR A 13 -14.64 4.75 -9.08
CA TYR A 13 -14.18 3.80 -10.10
C TYR A 13 -14.97 2.49 -10.17
N GLY A 14 -16.01 2.34 -9.34
CA GLY A 14 -16.85 1.15 -9.27
C GLY A 14 -16.17 -0.05 -8.59
N GLY A 15 -16.97 -1.09 -8.36
CA GLY A 15 -16.60 -2.30 -7.63
C GLY A 15 -17.53 -2.58 -6.45
N SER A 16 -17.32 -3.70 -5.78
CA SER A 16 -18.12 -4.06 -4.60
C SER A 16 -17.65 -3.32 -3.35
N HIS A 17 -18.60 -2.64 -2.69
CA HIS A 17 -18.35 -1.98 -1.41
C HIS A 17 -18.28 -3.01 -0.27
N GLY A 18 -17.43 -2.77 0.72
CA GLY A 18 -17.42 -3.54 1.98
C GLY A 18 -16.12 -4.29 2.27
N LEU A 19 -16.00 -4.65 3.54
CA LEU A 19 -14.93 -5.49 4.05
C LEU A 19 -15.29 -6.96 3.84
N ARG A 20 -14.31 -7.73 3.38
CA ARG A 20 -14.35 -9.19 3.41
C ARG A 20 -14.05 -9.68 4.82
N ASP A 21 -13.02 -9.14 5.44
CA ASP A 21 -12.53 -9.57 6.74
C ASP A 21 -11.84 -8.40 7.45
N LEU A 22 -12.30 -8.09 8.66
CA LEU A 22 -11.75 -7.00 9.47
C LEU A 22 -10.37 -7.33 10.04
N GLY A 23 -10.15 -8.58 10.47
CA GLY A 23 -8.87 -9.02 11.03
C GLY A 23 -7.75 -8.99 9.99
N LEU A 24 -8.07 -9.30 8.73
CA LEU A 24 -7.12 -9.16 7.62
C LEU A 24 -6.75 -7.70 7.35
N LEU A 25 -7.69 -6.77 7.52
CA LEU A 25 -7.39 -5.33 7.43
C LEU A 25 -6.51 -4.89 8.61
N GLU A 26 -6.91 -5.21 9.83
CA GLU A 26 -6.17 -4.85 11.05
C GLU A 26 -4.75 -5.41 11.04
N SER A 27 -4.58 -6.66 10.58
CA SER A 27 -3.27 -7.27 10.39
C SER A 27 -2.40 -6.48 9.42
N ALA A 28 -2.94 -6.00 8.29
CA ALA A 28 -2.18 -5.20 7.34
C ALA A 28 -1.78 -3.83 7.91
N LEU A 29 -2.70 -3.20 8.67
CA LEU A 29 -2.47 -1.90 9.31
C LEU A 29 -1.43 -1.96 10.43
N ALA A 30 -1.31 -3.09 11.12
CA ALA A 30 -0.34 -3.27 12.20
C ALA A 30 1.10 -3.46 11.70
N ARG A 31 1.31 -3.85 10.43
CA ARG A 31 2.67 -4.16 9.91
C ARG A 31 3.66 -3.00 10.02
N PRO A 32 3.32 -1.75 9.64
CA PRO A 32 4.25 -0.63 9.78
C PRO A 32 4.57 -0.32 11.24
N GLU A 33 3.58 -0.41 12.14
CA GLU A 33 3.78 -0.17 13.57
C GLU A 33 4.72 -1.22 14.18
N GLN A 34 4.51 -2.49 13.83
CA GLN A 34 5.39 -3.58 14.23
C GLN A 34 6.80 -3.37 13.69
N LEU A 35 6.93 -3.00 12.42
CA LEU A 35 8.23 -2.76 11.81
C LEU A 35 8.98 -1.63 12.50
N ALA A 36 8.33 -0.48 12.74
CA ALA A 36 8.92 0.64 13.44
C ALA A 36 9.33 0.31 14.89
N HIS A 37 8.60 -0.61 15.55
CA HIS A 37 8.95 -1.07 16.88
C HIS A 37 10.22 -1.93 16.91
N TYR A 38 10.37 -2.86 15.96
CA TYR A 38 11.50 -3.79 15.92
C TYR A 38 12.71 -3.27 15.15
N GLU A 39 12.49 -2.35 14.21
CA GLU A 39 13.51 -1.71 13.38
C GLU A 39 13.31 -0.18 13.38
N PRO A 40 13.72 0.52 14.45
CA PRO A 40 13.47 1.96 14.61
C PRO A 40 14.09 2.85 13.53
N ASP A 41 15.15 2.36 12.88
CA ASP A 41 15.84 3.05 11.78
C ASP A 41 15.18 2.81 10.41
N ALA A 42 14.06 2.08 10.35
CA ALA A 42 13.33 1.85 9.11
C ALA A 42 12.76 3.16 8.56
N GLY A 43 13.17 3.51 7.34
CA GLY A 43 12.67 4.69 6.65
C GLY A 43 11.18 4.63 6.30
N VAL A 44 10.58 5.80 6.07
CA VAL A 44 9.16 5.99 5.74
C VAL A 44 8.76 5.17 4.51
N GLU A 45 9.65 5.09 3.52
CA GLU A 45 9.49 4.30 2.31
C GLU A 45 9.28 2.81 2.61
N ARG A 46 9.99 2.26 3.60
CA ARG A 46 9.87 0.85 3.99
C ARG A 46 8.60 0.59 4.78
N LEU A 47 8.21 1.53 5.65
CA LEU A 47 6.93 1.49 6.37
C LEU A 47 5.74 1.53 5.39
N ALA A 48 5.82 2.40 4.38
CA ALA A 48 4.82 2.49 3.31
C ALA A 48 4.76 1.19 2.49
N ALA A 49 5.92 0.60 2.18
CA ALA A 49 6.01 -0.64 1.42
C ALA A 49 5.30 -1.80 2.13
N VAL A 50 5.57 -2.02 3.42
CA VAL A 50 4.95 -3.12 4.18
C VAL A 50 3.45 -2.92 4.39
N LEU A 51 2.99 -1.67 4.52
CA LEU A 51 1.56 -1.33 4.55
C LEU A 51 0.89 -1.75 3.24
N GLY A 52 1.45 -1.29 2.10
CA GLY A 52 0.92 -1.58 0.77
C GLY A 52 0.88 -3.07 0.48
N TRP A 53 1.96 -3.78 0.79
CA TRP A 53 2.04 -5.22 0.59
C TRP A 53 1.00 -5.98 1.43
N GLY A 54 0.87 -5.63 2.71
CA GLY A 54 -0.14 -6.22 3.60
C GLY A 54 -1.55 -6.04 3.06
N LEU A 55 -1.92 -4.82 2.66
CA LEU A 55 -3.24 -4.54 2.08
C LEU A 55 -3.49 -5.29 0.76
N LEU A 56 -2.45 -5.41 -0.07
CA LEU A 56 -2.54 -6.08 -1.35
C LEU A 56 -2.77 -7.59 -1.19
N LYS A 57 -2.05 -8.23 -0.27
CA LYS A 57 -2.05 -9.70 -0.10
C LYS A 57 -3.08 -10.23 0.89
N ASN A 58 -3.46 -9.44 1.89
CA ASN A 58 -4.47 -9.85 2.85
C ASN A 58 -5.89 -9.86 2.25
N HIS A 59 -6.13 -9.16 1.14
CA HIS A 59 -7.44 -9.12 0.47
C HIS A 59 -8.62 -8.81 1.41
N ALA A 60 -8.43 -7.83 2.30
CA ALA A 60 -9.38 -7.52 3.36
C ALA A 60 -10.71 -6.90 2.87
N PHE A 61 -10.76 -6.42 1.62
CA PHE A 61 -11.95 -5.86 0.99
C PHE A 61 -12.57 -6.83 -0.03
N LEU A 62 -13.88 -6.73 -0.25
CA LEU A 62 -14.59 -7.53 -1.26
C LEU A 62 -14.07 -7.24 -2.68
N ASP A 63 -13.73 -5.99 -2.96
CA ASP A 63 -13.08 -5.55 -4.19
C ASP A 63 -12.20 -4.31 -3.88
N GLY A 64 -11.36 -3.90 -4.82
CA GLY A 64 -10.55 -2.68 -4.72
C GLY A 64 -9.22 -2.85 -3.99
N ASN A 65 -8.86 -4.06 -3.53
CA ASN A 65 -7.62 -4.30 -2.78
C ASN A 65 -6.35 -3.74 -3.47
N LYS A 66 -6.22 -3.94 -4.79
CA LYS A 66 -5.10 -3.38 -5.58
C LYS A 66 -5.04 -1.84 -5.51
N ARG A 67 -6.20 -1.19 -5.69
CA ARG A 67 -6.33 0.28 -5.70
C ARG A 67 -6.07 0.85 -4.30
N VAL A 68 -6.64 0.23 -3.27
CA VAL A 68 -6.41 0.62 -1.87
C VAL A 68 -4.95 0.44 -1.46
N ALA A 69 -4.29 -0.64 -1.86
CA ALA A 69 -2.89 -0.87 -1.53
C ALA A 69 -2.00 0.25 -2.07
N LEU A 70 -2.14 0.60 -3.36
CA LEU A 70 -1.39 1.69 -3.97
C LEU A 70 -1.74 3.05 -3.34
N ALA A 71 -3.02 3.34 -3.17
CA ALA A 71 -3.47 4.59 -2.55
C ALA A 71 -2.96 4.73 -1.11
N ALA A 72 -2.88 3.63 -0.36
CA ALA A 72 -2.32 3.61 0.98
C ALA A 72 -0.82 3.94 0.98
N VAL A 73 -0.03 3.36 0.08
CA VAL A 73 1.40 3.69 -0.07
C VAL A 73 1.57 5.18 -0.39
N VAL A 74 0.89 5.67 -1.43
CA VAL A 74 0.97 7.07 -1.87
C VAL A 74 0.54 8.03 -0.75
N THR A 75 -0.57 7.72 -0.06
CA THR A 75 -1.08 8.56 1.04
C THR A 75 -0.12 8.56 2.24
N PHE A 76 0.39 7.39 2.62
CA PHE A 76 1.33 7.27 3.73
C PHE A 76 2.60 8.08 3.46
N LEU A 77 3.19 7.97 2.27
CA LEU A 77 4.34 8.76 1.86
C LEU A 77 4.05 10.26 1.94
N LYS A 78 2.93 10.72 1.34
CA LYS A 78 2.55 12.13 1.34
C LYS A 78 2.37 12.71 2.73
N LEU A 79 1.74 11.97 3.64
CA LEU A 79 1.56 12.39 5.04
C LEU A 79 2.89 12.54 5.79
N ASN A 80 3.94 11.91 5.31
CA ASN A 80 5.28 11.97 5.88
C ASN A 80 6.24 12.87 5.07
N GLY A 81 5.75 13.65 4.10
CA GLY A 81 6.58 14.56 3.31
C GLY A 81 7.31 13.90 2.14
N TYR A 82 6.87 12.73 1.68
CA TYR A 82 7.47 12.00 0.57
C TYR A 82 6.50 11.77 -0.59
N ALA A 83 7.03 11.55 -1.78
CA ALA A 83 6.25 11.18 -2.96
C ALA A 83 6.89 10.04 -3.75
N LEU A 84 6.07 9.24 -4.43
CA LEU A 84 6.55 8.37 -5.50
C LEU A 84 6.99 9.21 -6.71
N THR A 85 8.08 8.81 -7.35
CA THR A 85 8.68 9.46 -8.53
C THR A 85 8.51 8.67 -9.80
N CYS A 86 8.02 7.43 -9.70
CA CYS A 86 7.76 6.58 -10.85
C CYS A 86 6.50 7.04 -11.60
N SER A 87 6.35 6.59 -12.83
CA SER A 87 5.16 6.91 -13.63
C SER A 87 3.94 6.12 -13.15
N GLU A 88 2.73 6.63 -13.39
CA GLU A 88 1.48 5.90 -13.11
C GLU A 88 1.43 4.53 -13.81
N VAL A 89 2.07 4.42 -14.99
CA VAL A 89 2.21 3.16 -15.73
C VAL A 89 3.07 2.17 -14.95
N GLU A 90 4.18 2.62 -14.36
CA GLU A 90 5.04 1.79 -13.53
C GLU A 90 4.34 1.40 -12.22
N GLU A 91 3.66 2.33 -11.54
CA GLU A 91 2.85 2.03 -10.34
C GLU A 91 1.84 0.93 -10.63
N THR A 92 1.09 1.08 -11.73
CA THR A 92 0.09 0.11 -12.16
C THR A 92 0.72 -1.24 -12.47
N ALA A 93 1.83 -1.25 -13.22
CA ALA A 93 2.53 -2.48 -13.55
C ALA A 93 3.01 -3.21 -12.29
N MET A 94 3.60 -2.50 -11.33
CA MET A 94 4.12 -3.10 -10.10
C MET A 94 3.01 -3.69 -9.23
N VAL A 95 1.87 -2.99 -9.09
CA VAL A 95 0.70 -3.52 -8.38
C VAL A 95 0.13 -4.76 -9.07
N LEU A 96 0.06 -4.78 -10.41
CA LEU A 96 -0.45 -5.94 -11.15
C LEU A 96 0.49 -7.14 -11.01
N ARG A 97 1.79 -6.95 -11.17
CA ARG A 97 2.81 -7.99 -10.97
C ARG A 97 2.78 -8.55 -9.55
N ALA A 98 2.69 -7.67 -8.55
CA ALA A 98 2.56 -8.08 -7.16
C ALA A 98 1.27 -8.86 -6.94
N ALA A 99 0.12 -8.40 -7.44
CA ALA A 99 -1.15 -9.11 -7.32
C ALA A 99 -1.14 -10.48 -7.99
N ALA A 100 -0.45 -10.60 -9.14
CA ALA A 100 -0.24 -11.85 -9.86
C ALA A 100 0.81 -12.78 -9.21
N SER A 101 1.45 -12.34 -8.12
CA SER A 101 2.56 -13.04 -7.45
C SER A 101 3.77 -13.28 -8.35
N GLU A 102 3.99 -12.41 -9.33
CA GLU A 102 5.19 -12.39 -10.19
C GLU A 102 6.39 -11.71 -9.51
N ILE A 103 6.13 -10.95 -8.45
CA ILE A 103 7.13 -10.38 -7.55
C ILE A 103 6.74 -10.68 -6.10
N ASP A 104 7.74 -10.78 -5.25
CA ASP A 104 7.60 -11.00 -3.82
C ASP A 104 7.64 -9.68 -3.03
N GLU A 105 7.56 -9.78 -1.70
CA GLU A 105 7.57 -8.63 -0.81
C GLU A 105 8.88 -7.86 -0.87
N ALA A 106 10.01 -8.56 -1.08
CA ALA A 106 11.32 -7.96 -1.20
C ALA A 106 11.40 -7.08 -2.45
N ALA A 107 11.03 -7.63 -3.61
CA ALA A 107 11.02 -6.88 -4.87
C ALA A 107 10.01 -5.72 -4.88
N TRP A 108 8.86 -5.87 -4.21
CA TRP A 108 7.92 -4.77 -3.98
C TRP A 108 8.55 -3.67 -3.12
N THR A 109 9.20 -4.04 -2.02
CA THR A 109 9.83 -3.11 -1.08
C THR A 109 10.96 -2.34 -1.74
N ASP A 110 11.84 -3.03 -2.48
CA ASP A 110 12.93 -2.42 -3.25
C ASP A 110 12.41 -1.41 -4.28
N TRP A 111 11.29 -1.72 -4.93
CA TRP A 111 10.65 -0.80 -5.85
C TRP A 111 10.11 0.45 -5.16
N VAL A 112 9.44 0.32 -4.01
CA VAL A 112 8.98 1.49 -3.26
C VAL A 112 10.17 2.33 -2.83
N ILE A 113 11.20 1.74 -2.21
CA ILE A 113 12.40 2.44 -1.73
C ILE A 113 13.07 3.26 -2.83
N ARG A 114 13.33 2.64 -4.00
CA ARG A 114 14.01 3.34 -5.11
C ARG A 114 13.15 4.41 -5.78
N SER A 115 11.85 4.38 -5.56
CA SER A 115 10.88 5.27 -6.24
C SER A 115 10.41 6.41 -5.33
N VAL A 116 11.02 6.62 -4.17
CA VAL A 116 10.60 7.65 -3.21
C VAL A 116 11.58 8.84 -3.21
N LYS A 117 11.04 10.06 -3.13
CA LYS A 117 11.80 11.29 -2.85
C LYS A 117 11.11 12.16 -1.79
N SER A 118 11.89 12.99 -1.10
CA SER A 118 11.34 14.06 -0.25
C SER A 118 10.60 15.10 -1.11
N ILE A 119 9.52 15.64 -0.56
CA ILE A 119 8.80 16.81 -1.08
C ILE A 119 9.36 18.02 -0.31
N ASP A 120 10.58 18.42 -0.67
CA ASP A 120 11.17 19.69 -0.21
C ASP A 120 10.79 20.84 -1.16
#